data_AF-A0A9E3WUK9-F1
#
_entry.id   AF-A0A9E3WUK9-F1
#
_cell.length_a   1.000
_cell.length_b   1.000
_cell.length_c   1.000
_cell.angle_alpha   90.00
_cell.angle_beta   90.00
_cell.angle_gamma   90.00
#
_symmetry.space_group_name_H-M   'P 1'
#
loop_
_entity.id
_entity.type
_entity.pdbx_description
1 polymer ?
#
loop_
_entity_poly.entity_id
_entity_poly.type
_entity_poly.pdbx_seq_one_letter_code
_entity_poly.pdbx_strand_id
1 'polypeptide(L)'
;LEVLFIGADGKLNVLWKEQNGPWKGPVGISNANIAPPGGGVSLAYYPLNQQLEATFVANNGAVHVIWKTQNGPWNPPVSLTGASVAPPGAATSTTYYPINHQLESFFVDREGAVSLVWKANNGRWSAPVRLSPVGAGVPGRQIASVYQPLNRQLEVLTAGADGALVHLWKANNGAWAAPVALSKPGVATPGSKLSVAFQPLNNQLEAFYSDGELGFVWKAQNQSWVAARRFPAGAPQKPGVSDTTRESGGIAPADRSDAIAADQSAFAMAPRRCKSGFVWREAKPDDYICVPPASRTRTAQENAQAASRRDPNGAYGPNTCVAGYVWREAFDGDVVCVTPEVRATVREENRLSS
;
A
#
# COMPACT_ATOMS: atom_id res chain seq x y z
N LEU A 1 -9.58 8.64 10.57
CA LEU A 1 -8.14 8.41 10.27
C LEU A 1 -7.36 8.64 11.55
N GLU A 2 -6.39 7.81 11.83
CA GLU A 2 -5.53 7.89 13.01
C GLU A 2 -4.06 7.78 12.62
N VAL A 3 -3.22 8.49 13.36
CA VAL A 3 -1.76 8.45 13.24
C VAL A 3 -1.20 8.30 14.64
N LEU A 4 -0.30 7.34 14.81
CA LEU A 4 0.36 7.06 16.08
C LEU A 4 1.85 7.32 15.96
N PHE A 5 2.46 7.76 17.05
CA PHE A 5 3.91 7.98 17.13
C PHE A 5 4.40 7.93 18.58
N ILE A 6 5.68 7.60 18.77
CA ILE A 6 6.35 7.75 20.07
C ILE A 6 6.91 9.17 20.19
N GLY A 7 6.41 9.93 21.17
CA GLY A 7 6.79 11.31 21.43
C GLY A 7 8.17 11.45 22.07
N ALA A 8 8.63 12.69 22.22
CA ALA A 8 9.91 13.02 22.88
C ALA A 8 9.97 12.55 24.35
N ASP A 9 8.82 12.41 25.01
CA ASP A 9 8.66 11.86 26.36
C ASP A 9 8.63 10.32 26.39
N GLY A 10 8.90 9.65 25.26
CA GLY A 10 8.84 8.21 25.13
C GLY A 10 7.44 7.63 25.24
N LYS A 11 6.40 8.46 25.16
CA LYS A 11 4.99 8.06 25.23
C LYS A 11 4.45 7.74 23.83
N LEU A 12 3.65 6.69 23.71
CA LEU A 12 2.82 6.48 22.52
C LEU A 12 1.65 7.47 22.52
N ASN A 13 1.57 8.27 21.46
CA ASN A 13 0.56 9.29 21.23
C ASN A 13 -0.28 8.96 20.00
N VAL A 14 -1.52 9.46 19.98
CA VAL A 14 -2.42 9.40 18.82
C VAL A 14 -2.90 10.80 18.45
N LEU A 15 -2.97 11.07 17.16
CA LEU A 15 -3.74 12.17 16.58
C LEU A 15 -4.70 11.62 15.53
N TRP A 16 -5.89 12.19 15.45
CA TRP A 16 -6.97 11.63 14.65
C TRP A 16 -7.84 12.70 14.02
N LYS A 17 -8.55 12.33 12.96
CA LYS A 17 -9.62 13.14 12.38
C LYS A 17 -10.80 12.26 11.99
N GLU A 18 -11.97 12.85 12.09
CA GLU A 18 -13.24 12.26 11.65
C GLU A 18 -13.59 12.86 10.30
N GLN A 19 -13.86 12.01 9.31
CA GLN A 19 -14.16 12.44 7.94
C GLN A 19 -13.10 13.45 7.43
N ASN A 20 -13.56 14.60 6.94
CA ASN A 20 -12.72 15.72 6.50
C ASN A 20 -12.66 16.86 7.54
N GLY A 21 -12.99 16.58 8.80
CA GLY A 21 -12.87 17.53 9.91
C GLY A 21 -11.41 17.82 10.30
N PRO A 22 -11.22 18.78 11.24
CA PRO A 22 -9.90 19.12 11.75
C PRO A 22 -9.24 17.95 12.50
N TRP A 23 -7.91 17.98 12.58
CA TRP A 23 -7.15 17.06 13.42
C TRP A 23 -7.38 17.36 14.91
N LYS A 24 -7.45 16.28 15.69
CA LYS A 24 -7.56 16.25 17.15
C LYS A 24 -6.30 15.60 17.74
N GLY A 25 -5.92 16.01 18.95
CA GLY A 25 -4.71 15.55 19.64
C GLY A 25 -3.47 16.43 19.38
N PRO A 26 -2.25 15.94 19.71
CA PRO A 26 -1.94 14.59 20.15
C PRO A 26 -2.40 14.28 21.59
N VAL A 27 -2.87 13.06 21.83
CA VAL A 27 -3.21 12.55 23.16
C VAL A 27 -2.36 11.32 23.46
N GLY A 28 -1.80 11.27 24.67
CA GLY A 28 -1.03 10.13 25.16
C GLY A 28 -1.92 8.94 25.49
N ILE A 29 -1.60 7.78 24.92
CA ILE A 29 -2.35 6.52 25.11
C ILE A 29 -1.52 5.46 25.86
N SER A 30 -0.41 5.88 26.47
CA SER A 30 0.46 5.04 27.29
C SER A 30 1.14 5.88 28.37
N ASN A 31 1.92 5.23 29.24
CA ASN A 31 2.80 5.93 30.17
C ASN A 31 4.00 6.55 29.44
N ALA A 32 4.58 7.59 30.03
CA ALA A 32 5.87 8.13 29.56
C ALA A 32 6.98 7.08 29.67
N ASN A 33 8.04 7.24 28.87
CA ASN A 33 9.19 6.35 28.82
C ASN A 33 8.84 4.87 28.54
N ILE A 34 7.75 4.59 27.81
CA ILE A 34 7.42 3.21 27.44
C ILE A 34 8.32 2.70 26.30
N ALA A 35 8.68 3.57 25.35
CA ALA A 35 9.54 3.26 24.21
C ALA A 35 10.49 4.44 23.89
N PRO A 36 11.56 4.22 23.10
CA PRO A 36 12.46 5.30 22.74
C PRO A 36 11.74 6.37 21.89
N PRO A 37 12.04 7.66 22.10
CA PRO A 37 11.53 8.74 21.26
C PRO A 37 11.71 8.46 19.76
N GLY A 38 10.65 8.62 18.96
CA GLY A 38 10.69 8.32 17.53
C GLY A 38 10.78 6.84 17.17
N GLY A 39 10.64 5.92 18.14
CA GLY A 39 10.59 4.49 17.90
C GLY A 39 9.48 4.07 16.93
N GLY A 40 9.71 2.99 16.20
CA GLY A 40 8.78 2.50 15.19
C GLY A 40 7.43 2.07 15.76
N VAL A 41 6.35 2.49 15.11
CA VAL A 41 4.98 2.06 15.39
C VAL A 41 4.36 1.53 14.11
N SER A 42 3.77 0.34 14.16
CA SER A 42 2.97 -0.21 13.07
C SER A 42 1.52 -0.32 13.50
N LEU A 43 0.58 0.05 12.64
CA LEU A 43 -0.85 0.04 12.92
C LEU A 43 -1.57 -0.79 11.86
N ALA A 44 -2.41 -1.72 12.28
CA ALA A 44 -3.27 -2.49 11.38
C ALA A 44 -4.73 -2.42 11.83
N TYR A 45 -5.62 -2.36 10.83
CA TYR A 45 -7.04 -2.59 11.05
C TYR A 45 -7.32 -4.08 11.00
N TYR A 46 -8.01 -4.56 12.04
CA TYR A 46 -8.44 -5.93 12.16
C TYR A 46 -9.97 -5.98 12.12
N PRO A 47 -10.57 -6.46 11.00
CA PRO A 47 -12.01 -6.35 10.77
C PRO A 47 -12.86 -7.05 11.83
N LEU A 48 -12.36 -8.15 12.39
CA LEU A 48 -13.05 -8.87 13.45
C LEU A 48 -13.13 -7.98 14.70
N ASN A 49 -14.34 -7.64 15.12
CA ASN A 49 -14.65 -6.69 16.20
C ASN A 49 -14.22 -5.23 15.93
N GLN A 50 -13.96 -4.87 14.66
CA GLN A 50 -13.58 -3.52 14.24
C GLN A 50 -12.43 -2.95 15.09
N GLN A 51 -11.32 -3.68 15.15
CA GLN A 51 -10.18 -3.32 15.98
C GLN A 51 -9.13 -2.54 15.22
N LEU A 52 -8.52 -1.58 15.92
CA LEU A 52 -7.23 -1.02 15.53
C LEU A 52 -6.18 -1.51 16.52
N GLU A 53 -5.11 -2.10 16.01
CA GLU A 53 -4.03 -2.66 16.81
C GLU A 53 -2.70 -2.09 16.36
N ALA A 54 -1.97 -1.53 17.31
CA ALA A 54 -0.66 -0.97 17.07
C ALA A 54 0.41 -1.75 17.81
N THR A 55 1.49 -2.07 17.11
CA THR A 55 2.67 -2.74 17.66
C THR A 55 3.87 -1.81 17.66
N PHE A 56 4.69 -1.93 18.69
CA PHE A 56 5.93 -1.16 18.85
C PHE A 56 6.91 -1.93 19.73
N VAL A 57 8.19 -1.55 19.72
CA VAL A 57 9.21 -2.15 20.58
C VAL A 57 9.57 -1.22 21.73
N ALA A 58 9.31 -1.66 22.96
CA ALA A 58 9.50 -0.90 24.18
C ALA A 58 10.98 -0.71 24.55
N ASN A 59 11.25 0.13 25.56
CA ASN A 59 12.61 0.43 26.03
C ASN A 59 13.41 -0.80 26.49
N ASN A 60 12.72 -1.84 26.97
CA ASN A 60 13.33 -3.12 27.33
C ASN A 60 13.57 -4.06 26.13
N GLY A 61 13.20 -3.66 24.91
CA GLY A 61 13.32 -4.49 23.71
C GLY A 61 12.21 -5.55 23.51
N ALA A 62 11.15 -5.52 24.31
CA ALA A 62 9.98 -6.37 24.09
C ALA A 62 9.05 -5.76 23.02
N VAL A 63 8.40 -6.61 22.23
CA VAL A 63 7.32 -6.19 21.33
C VAL A 63 6.04 -6.04 22.16
N HIS A 64 5.41 -4.88 22.07
CA HIS A 64 4.14 -4.58 22.73
C HIS A 64 3.02 -4.41 21.70
N VAL A 65 1.78 -4.65 22.13
CA VAL A 65 0.56 -4.27 21.42
C VAL A 65 -0.25 -3.30 22.27
N ILE A 66 -0.92 -2.35 21.61
CA ILE A 66 -1.99 -1.55 22.16
C ILE A 66 -3.17 -1.59 21.18
N TRP A 67 -4.40 -1.57 21.66
CA TRP A 67 -5.57 -1.71 20.79
C TRP A 67 -6.78 -0.93 21.26
N LYS A 68 -7.71 -0.71 20.33
CA LYS A 68 -9.08 -0.32 20.63
C LYS A 68 -10.06 -1.09 19.76
N THR A 69 -11.29 -1.22 20.24
CA THR A 69 -12.39 -1.92 19.58
C THR A 69 -13.51 -0.93 19.25
N GLN A 70 -14.10 -1.03 18.06
CA GLN A 70 -15.30 -0.25 17.69
C GLN A 70 -15.15 1.27 17.93
N ASN A 71 -13.95 1.80 17.66
CA ASN A 71 -13.59 3.19 17.92
C ASN A 71 -13.75 3.66 19.39
N GLY A 72 -13.75 2.73 20.35
CA GLY A 72 -13.76 3.01 21.78
C GLY A 72 -12.40 3.50 22.32
N PRO A 73 -12.23 3.55 23.66
CA PRO A 73 -10.97 3.93 24.27
C PRO A 73 -9.83 2.94 23.94
N TRP A 74 -8.60 3.44 23.96
CA TRP A 74 -7.41 2.60 23.86
C TRP A 74 -7.21 1.81 25.16
N ASN A 75 -6.95 0.52 25.00
CA ASN A 75 -6.53 -0.36 26.08
C ASN A 75 -5.08 -0.05 26.46
N PRO A 76 -4.64 -0.37 27.69
CA PRO A 76 -3.24 -0.22 28.07
C PRO A 76 -2.33 -1.14 27.23
N PRO A 77 -1.07 -0.73 26.95
CA PRO A 77 -0.11 -1.57 26.25
C PRO A 77 0.18 -2.89 26.99
N VAL A 78 0.26 -3.99 26.24
CA VAL A 78 0.59 -5.33 26.75
C VAL A 78 1.81 -5.87 26.03
N SER A 79 2.74 -6.48 26.76
CA SER A 79 3.91 -7.13 26.17
C SER A 79 3.51 -8.44 25.49
N LEU A 80 3.89 -8.62 24.23
CA LEU A 80 3.71 -9.85 23.46
C LEU A 80 4.90 -10.80 23.60
N THR A 81 6.07 -10.28 23.94
CA THR A 81 7.31 -11.05 24.07
C THR A 81 7.98 -10.83 25.42
N GLY A 82 9.05 -11.59 25.69
CA GLY A 82 10.00 -11.25 26.73
C GLY A 82 10.82 -10.00 26.36
N ALA A 83 11.59 -9.50 27.34
CA ALA A 83 12.55 -8.42 27.13
C ALA A 83 13.68 -8.84 26.18
N SER A 84 14.37 -7.85 25.60
CA SER A 84 15.55 -8.01 24.76
C SER A 84 15.35 -8.82 23.47
N VAL A 85 14.12 -9.05 23.02
CA VAL A 85 13.85 -9.77 21.77
C VAL A 85 14.26 -8.96 20.54
N ALA A 86 14.07 -7.63 20.57
CA ALA A 86 14.49 -6.72 19.52
C ALA A 86 15.25 -5.51 20.10
N PRO A 87 15.98 -4.74 19.27
CA PRO A 87 16.51 -3.45 19.68
C PRO A 87 15.38 -2.50 20.12
N PRO A 88 15.55 -1.70 21.20
CA PRO A 88 14.52 -0.74 21.61
C PRO A 88 14.11 0.19 20.47
N GLY A 89 12.81 0.41 20.28
CA GLY A 89 12.30 1.27 19.20
C GLY A 89 12.42 0.70 17.79
N ALA A 90 12.83 -0.57 17.65
CA ALA A 90 12.87 -1.27 16.37
C ALA A 90 11.57 -1.15 15.58
N ALA A 91 11.69 -1.07 14.25
CA ALA A 91 10.53 -1.08 13.37
C ALA A 91 9.79 -2.42 13.45
N THR A 92 8.46 -2.35 13.46
CA THR A 92 7.58 -3.50 13.27
C THR A 92 6.77 -3.30 11.99
N SER A 93 6.29 -4.39 11.40
CA SER A 93 5.31 -4.34 10.31
C SER A 93 4.17 -5.29 10.64
N THR A 94 2.99 -4.71 10.93
CA THR A 94 1.79 -5.47 11.27
C THR A 94 0.83 -5.47 10.10
N THR A 95 0.39 -6.66 9.69
CA THR A 95 -0.49 -6.82 8.54
C THR A 95 -1.64 -7.75 8.87
N TYR A 96 -2.83 -7.37 8.42
CA TYR A 96 -3.99 -8.23 8.43
C TYR A 96 -3.90 -9.26 7.30
N TYR A 97 -3.94 -10.52 7.66
CA TYR A 97 -4.01 -11.65 6.75
C TYR A 97 -5.42 -12.26 6.83
N PRO A 98 -6.27 -12.10 5.79
CA PRO A 98 -7.68 -12.46 5.88
C PRO A 98 -7.98 -13.92 6.20
N ILE A 99 -7.08 -14.83 5.81
CA ILE A 99 -7.27 -16.26 6.09
C ILE A 99 -7.11 -16.53 7.58
N ASN A 100 -8.16 -17.12 8.18
CA ASN A 100 -8.29 -17.34 9.63
C ASN A 100 -8.24 -16.06 10.47
N HIS A 101 -8.59 -14.92 9.85
CA HIS A 101 -8.59 -13.61 10.49
C HIS A 101 -7.31 -13.40 11.29
N GLN A 102 -6.16 -13.34 10.62
CA GLN A 102 -4.88 -13.22 11.32
C GLN A 102 -4.38 -11.79 11.36
N LEU A 103 -3.78 -11.41 12.49
CA LEU A 103 -2.81 -10.33 12.54
C LEU A 103 -1.44 -10.93 12.75
N GLU A 104 -0.47 -10.46 11.97
CA GLU A 104 0.91 -10.89 12.04
C GLU A 104 1.80 -9.66 12.10
N SER A 105 2.66 -9.61 13.11
CA SER A 105 3.60 -8.53 13.34
C SER A 105 5.02 -9.04 13.18
N PHE A 106 5.73 -8.48 12.21
CA PHE A 106 7.10 -8.84 11.85
C PHE A 106 8.09 -7.82 12.40
N PHE A 107 9.27 -8.30 12.79
CA PHE A 107 10.38 -7.48 13.24
C PHE A 107 11.70 -8.20 12.96
N VAL A 108 12.80 -7.44 12.93
CA VAL A 108 14.16 -8.02 12.90
C VAL A 108 14.67 -8.06 14.34
N ASP A 109 14.94 -9.27 14.83
CA ASP A 109 15.43 -9.50 16.19
C ASP A 109 16.89 -9.04 16.38
N ARG A 110 17.41 -9.18 17.61
CA ARG A 110 18.78 -8.71 17.93
C ARG A 110 19.87 -9.48 17.21
N GLU A 111 19.60 -10.70 16.78
CA GLU A 111 20.53 -11.52 15.99
C GLU A 111 20.39 -11.26 14.48
N GLY A 112 19.50 -10.36 14.07
CA GLY A 112 19.28 -10.01 12.67
C GLY A 112 18.38 -10.99 11.93
N ALA A 113 17.67 -11.88 12.64
CA ALA A 113 16.69 -12.76 12.02
C ALA A 113 15.32 -12.08 11.93
N VAL A 114 14.60 -12.36 10.85
CA VAL A 114 13.19 -12.00 10.72
C VAL A 114 12.39 -12.91 11.64
N SER A 115 11.67 -12.28 12.55
CA SER A 115 10.85 -12.94 13.57
C SER A 115 9.43 -12.37 13.53
N LEU A 116 8.46 -13.15 14.03
CA LEU A 116 7.07 -12.75 14.07
C LEU A 116 6.38 -13.10 15.38
N VAL A 117 5.33 -12.35 15.70
CA VAL A 117 4.26 -12.74 16.63
C VAL A 117 2.93 -12.64 15.88
N TRP A 118 2.00 -13.54 16.15
CA TRP A 118 0.72 -13.58 15.44
C TRP A 118 -0.45 -13.95 16.34
N LYS A 119 -1.66 -13.63 15.89
CA LYS A 119 -2.90 -14.18 16.44
C LYS A 119 -3.87 -14.50 15.32
N ALA A 120 -4.78 -15.43 15.56
CA ALA A 120 -5.88 -15.77 14.66
C ALA A 120 -7.22 -15.66 15.40
N ASN A 121 -8.28 -15.31 14.66
CA ASN A 121 -9.66 -15.25 15.19
C ASN A 121 -9.79 -14.45 16.51
N ASN A 122 -9.02 -13.39 16.64
CA ASN A 122 -8.91 -12.55 17.83
C ASN A 122 -8.57 -13.31 19.12
N GLY A 123 -7.90 -14.46 18.99
CA GLY A 123 -7.40 -15.25 20.10
C GLY A 123 -6.14 -14.63 20.73
N ARG A 124 -5.46 -15.44 21.53
CA ARG A 124 -4.18 -15.05 22.15
C ARG A 124 -3.10 -14.87 21.09
N TRP A 125 -2.21 -13.91 21.33
CA TRP A 125 -0.97 -13.80 20.59
C TRP A 125 -0.07 -15.01 20.85
N SER A 126 0.65 -15.42 19.82
CA SER A 126 1.63 -16.51 19.86
C SER A 126 2.87 -16.11 20.65
N ALA A 127 3.65 -17.11 21.06
CA ALA A 127 5.06 -16.88 21.37
C ALA A 127 5.80 -16.38 20.10
N PRO A 128 6.93 -15.67 20.24
CA PRO A 128 7.72 -15.23 19.10
C PRO A 128 8.29 -16.43 18.33
N VAL A 129 8.22 -16.36 16.99
CA VAL A 129 8.75 -17.39 16.08
C VAL A 129 9.76 -16.76 15.16
N ARG A 130 10.94 -17.37 15.05
CA ARG A 130 11.99 -16.96 14.11
C ARG A 130 11.74 -17.62 12.75
N LEU A 131 11.69 -16.83 11.68
CA LEU A 131 11.42 -17.28 10.31
C LEU A 131 12.68 -17.43 9.44
N SER A 132 13.78 -16.78 9.81
CA SER A 132 15.01 -16.79 9.03
C SER A 132 16.23 -17.18 9.87
N PRO A 133 17.35 -17.51 9.21
CA PRO A 133 18.66 -17.46 9.85
C PRO A 133 19.00 -16.04 10.35
N VAL A 134 20.04 -15.98 11.19
CA VAL A 134 20.65 -14.73 11.66
C VAL A 134 21.21 -13.91 10.48
N GLY A 135 21.17 -12.58 10.58
CA GLY A 135 21.67 -11.67 9.55
C GLY A 135 20.80 -11.49 8.30
N ALA A 136 19.62 -12.10 8.23
CA ALA A 136 18.65 -11.90 7.15
C ALA A 136 18.14 -10.45 7.05
N GLY A 137 18.16 -9.72 8.17
CA GLY A 137 17.95 -8.29 8.25
C GLY A 137 18.97 -7.65 9.19
N VAL A 138 18.94 -6.32 9.28
CA VAL A 138 19.73 -5.58 10.26
C VAL A 138 18.87 -5.29 11.50
N PRO A 139 19.30 -5.63 12.73
CA PRO A 139 18.53 -5.39 13.94
C PRO A 139 18.01 -3.96 14.05
N GLY A 140 16.71 -3.84 14.34
CA GLY A 140 16.05 -2.55 14.53
C GLY A 140 15.72 -1.76 13.27
N ARG A 141 16.17 -2.24 12.09
CA ARG A 141 15.91 -1.60 10.80
C ARG A 141 14.55 -2.01 10.25
N GLN A 142 14.21 -1.39 9.11
CA GLN A 142 12.88 -1.51 8.54
C GLN A 142 12.61 -2.91 8.01
N ILE A 143 11.37 -3.33 8.20
CA ILE A 143 10.76 -4.52 7.63
C ILE A 143 9.40 -4.08 7.11
N ALA A 144 8.97 -4.64 5.99
CA ALA A 144 7.67 -4.32 5.42
C ALA A 144 6.94 -5.60 5.04
N SER A 145 5.65 -5.63 5.33
CA SER A 145 4.78 -6.73 4.95
C SER A 145 3.53 -6.24 4.23
N VAL A 146 2.98 -7.10 3.38
CA VAL A 146 1.72 -6.83 2.68
C VAL A 146 1.01 -8.13 2.34
N TYR A 147 -0.31 -8.09 2.37
CA TYR A 147 -1.14 -9.17 1.87
C TYR A 147 -1.34 -9.01 0.36
N GLN A 148 -0.99 -10.04 -0.39
CA GLN A 148 -1.28 -10.19 -1.81
C GLN A 148 -2.50 -11.11 -1.97
N PRO A 149 -3.68 -10.58 -2.37
CA PRO A 149 -4.88 -11.39 -2.59
C PRO A 149 -4.69 -12.48 -3.64
N LEU A 150 -3.91 -12.19 -4.69
CA LEU A 150 -3.54 -13.17 -5.69
C LEU A 150 -2.71 -14.29 -5.03
N ASN A 151 -3.25 -15.50 -5.02
CA ASN A 151 -2.72 -16.69 -4.31
C ASN A 151 -2.75 -16.60 -2.77
N ARG A 152 -3.46 -15.60 -2.22
CA ARG A 152 -3.66 -15.41 -0.78
C ARG A 152 -2.34 -15.47 -0.01
N GLN A 153 -1.37 -14.68 -0.44
CA GLN A 153 -0.02 -14.67 0.12
C GLN A 153 0.19 -13.53 1.09
N LEU A 154 0.95 -13.80 2.15
CA LEU A 154 1.53 -12.75 2.98
C LEU A 154 3.01 -12.65 2.63
N GLU A 155 3.43 -11.44 2.26
CA GLU A 155 4.75 -11.13 1.73
C GLU A 155 5.50 -10.28 2.74
N VAL A 156 6.76 -10.59 3.01
CA VAL A 156 7.61 -9.87 3.97
C VAL A 156 8.97 -9.61 3.35
N LEU A 157 9.44 -8.36 3.45
CA LEU A 157 10.72 -7.95 2.90
C LEU A 157 11.55 -7.19 3.92
N THR A 158 12.87 -7.39 3.87
CA THR A 158 13.86 -6.60 4.60
C THR A 158 15.14 -6.42 3.78
N ALA A 159 16.06 -5.56 4.23
CA ALA A 159 17.40 -5.42 3.67
C ALA A 159 18.41 -6.07 4.62
N GLY A 160 19.12 -7.08 4.13
CA GLY A 160 20.09 -7.88 4.87
C GLY A 160 21.34 -7.09 5.26
N ALA A 161 22.18 -7.70 6.10
CA ALA A 161 23.44 -7.12 6.56
C ALA A 161 24.46 -6.91 5.43
N ASP A 162 24.33 -7.65 4.33
CA ASP A 162 25.14 -7.55 3.11
C ASP A 162 24.54 -6.59 2.06
N GLY A 163 23.39 -5.96 2.37
CA GLY A 163 22.69 -5.08 1.45
C GLY A 163 21.83 -5.78 0.40
N ALA A 164 21.69 -7.11 0.45
CA ALA A 164 20.72 -7.82 -0.38
C ALA A 164 19.29 -7.59 0.15
N LEU A 165 18.32 -7.45 -0.76
CA LEU A 165 16.91 -7.50 -0.40
C LEU A 165 16.53 -8.95 -0.12
N VAL A 166 15.94 -9.21 1.05
CA VAL A 166 15.52 -10.54 1.51
C VAL A 166 14.00 -10.60 1.53
N HIS A 167 13.45 -11.69 1.02
CA HIS A 167 12.02 -11.93 0.89
C HIS A 167 11.62 -13.25 1.54
N LEU A 168 10.54 -13.20 2.30
CA LEU A 168 9.87 -14.34 2.90
C LEU A 168 8.39 -14.27 2.55
N TRP A 169 7.74 -15.42 2.40
CA TRP A 169 6.31 -15.47 2.14
C TRP A 169 5.67 -16.70 2.73
N LYS A 170 4.36 -16.64 2.93
CA LYS A 170 3.51 -17.82 3.09
C LYS A 170 2.29 -17.69 2.18
N ALA A 171 1.74 -18.83 1.77
CA ALA A 171 0.56 -18.91 0.90
C ALA A 171 -0.51 -19.76 1.55
N ASN A 172 -1.78 -19.38 1.40
CA ASN A 172 -2.93 -20.17 1.85
C ASN A 172 -2.85 -20.64 3.31
N ASN A 173 -2.27 -19.80 4.19
CA ASN A 173 -1.98 -20.13 5.58
C ASN A 173 -1.15 -21.41 5.79
N GLY A 174 -0.32 -21.78 4.80
CA GLY A 174 0.66 -22.84 4.94
C GLY A 174 1.90 -22.40 5.73
N ALA A 175 2.92 -23.25 5.71
CA ALA A 175 4.22 -22.93 6.29
C ALA A 175 4.85 -21.72 5.59
N TRP A 176 5.68 -20.98 6.33
CA TRP A 176 6.55 -19.96 5.77
C TRP A 176 7.59 -20.61 4.87
N ALA A 177 7.77 -20.04 3.69
CA ALA A 177 8.86 -20.39 2.81
C ALA A 177 10.19 -19.95 3.43
N ALA A 178 11.27 -20.66 3.07
CA ALA A 178 12.62 -20.25 3.44
C ALA A 178 12.93 -18.86 2.85
N PRO A 179 13.73 -18.03 3.54
CA PRO A 179 14.12 -16.73 3.02
C PRO A 179 14.88 -16.84 1.70
N VAL A 180 14.56 -15.96 0.75
CA VAL A 180 15.26 -15.85 -0.54
C VAL A 180 15.82 -14.46 -0.72
N ALA A 181 16.99 -14.36 -1.34
CA ALA A 181 17.54 -13.08 -1.78
C ALA A 181 16.88 -12.67 -3.10
N LEU A 182 16.27 -11.48 -3.13
CA LEU A 182 15.72 -10.87 -4.35
C LEU A 182 16.77 -10.12 -5.16
N SER A 183 17.91 -9.84 -4.56
CA SER A 183 18.98 -9.07 -5.17
C SER A 183 20.35 -9.62 -4.78
N LYS A 184 21.37 -9.20 -5.51
CA LYS A 184 22.76 -9.43 -5.11
C LYS A 184 23.11 -8.59 -3.85
N PRO A 185 24.15 -8.98 -3.10
CA PRO A 185 24.73 -8.12 -2.07
C PRO A 185 25.09 -6.73 -2.60
N GLY A 186 24.96 -5.71 -1.76
CA GLY A 186 25.27 -4.31 -2.08
C GLY A 186 24.26 -3.58 -2.97
N VAL A 187 23.15 -4.21 -3.35
CA VAL A 187 22.09 -3.54 -4.14
C VAL A 187 21.40 -2.43 -3.36
N ALA A 188 21.25 -2.61 -2.05
CA ALA A 188 20.82 -1.59 -1.10
C ALA A 188 21.89 -1.42 -0.02
N THR A 189 21.85 -0.33 0.76
CA THR A 189 22.63 -0.29 2.01
C THR A 189 22.04 -1.24 3.07
N PRO A 190 22.86 -1.83 3.94
CA PRO A 190 22.38 -2.70 5.00
C PRO A 190 21.29 -2.05 5.85
N GLY A 191 20.11 -2.69 5.93
CA GLY A 191 18.98 -2.17 6.68
C GLY A 191 18.34 -0.90 6.10
N SER A 192 18.46 -0.69 4.77
CA SER A 192 17.77 0.37 4.04
C SER A 192 16.29 0.48 4.41
N LYS A 193 15.77 1.71 4.37
CA LYS A 193 14.33 1.93 4.51
C LYS A 193 13.63 1.26 3.34
N LEU A 194 12.51 0.59 3.62
CA LEU A 194 11.75 -0.11 2.60
C LEU A 194 10.24 -0.02 2.83
N SER A 195 9.51 -0.14 1.74
CA SER A 195 8.05 -0.27 1.72
C SER A 195 7.67 -1.25 0.64
N VAL A 196 6.57 -1.98 0.84
CA VAL A 196 6.01 -2.88 -0.15
C VAL A 196 4.52 -2.60 -0.30
N ALA A 197 4.05 -2.60 -1.54
CA ALA A 197 2.66 -2.37 -1.87
C ALA A 197 2.17 -3.39 -2.90
N PHE A 198 0.94 -3.85 -2.71
CA PHE A 198 0.21 -4.59 -3.73
C PHE A 198 -0.63 -3.61 -4.56
N GLN A 199 -0.42 -3.66 -5.87
CA GLN A 199 -1.15 -2.91 -6.87
C GLN A 199 -2.22 -3.84 -7.49
N PRO A 200 -3.52 -3.60 -7.22
CA PRO A 200 -4.58 -4.52 -7.64
C PRO A 200 -4.87 -4.54 -9.15
N LEU A 201 -4.67 -3.43 -9.88
CA LEU A 201 -5.02 -3.34 -11.31
C LEU A 201 -4.24 -4.36 -12.16
N ASN A 202 -2.98 -4.62 -11.83
CA ASN A 202 -2.10 -5.52 -12.58
C ASN A 202 -1.65 -6.74 -11.77
N ASN A 203 -2.23 -6.98 -10.60
CA ASN A 203 -1.77 -7.94 -9.60
C ASN A 203 -0.25 -7.87 -9.40
N GLN A 204 0.25 -6.67 -9.15
CA GLN A 204 1.67 -6.40 -9.05
C GLN A 204 2.05 -6.17 -7.60
N LEU A 205 3.16 -6.76 -7.19
CA LEU A 205 3.80 -6.46 -5.92
C LEU A 205 5.02 -5.62 -6.22
N GLU A 206 5.12 -4.46 -5.59
CA GLU A 206 6.22 -3.52 -5.77
C GLU A 206 6.83 -3.22 -4.41
N ALA A 207 8.14 -3.42 -4.30
CA ALA A 207 8.90 -3.02 -3.14
C ALA A 207 9.87 -1.90 -3.51
N PHE A 208 9.84 -0.84 -2.72
CA PHE A 208 10.69 0.33 -2.86
C PHE A 208 11.67 0.35 -1.70
N TYR A 209 12.91 0.69 -1.99
CA TYR A 209 13.95 0.82 -0.99
C TYR A 209 14.73 2.11 -1.22
N SER A 210 15.28 2.69 -0.16
CA SER A 210 16.11 3.88 -0.28
C SER A 210 17.32 3.85 0.65
N ASP A 211 18.44 4.23 0.06
CA ASP A 211 19.76 4.38 0.65
C ASP A 211 20.40 5.74 0.28
N GLY A 212 19.55 6.74 0.05
CA GLY A 212 19.94 8.03 -0.54
C GLY A 212 19.46 8.17 -1.99
N GLU A 213 19.36 7.06 -2.71
CA GLU A 213 18.67 6.98 -4.00
C GLU A 213 17.44 6.07 -3.89
N LEU A 214 16.42 6.31 -4.72
CA LEU A 214 15.23 5.46 -4.76
C LEU A 214 15.48 4.27 -5.68
N GLY A 215 15.36 3.06 -5.13
CA GLY A 215 15.35 1.81 -5.87
C GLY A 215 14.02 1.09 -5.75
N PHE A 216 13.77 0.16 -6.66
CA PHE A 216 12.59 -0.69 -6.63
C PHE A 216 12.85 -2.08 -7.20
N VAL A 217 12.05 -3.05 -6.74
CA VAL A 217 11.98 -4.43 -7.21
C VAL A 217 10.50 -4.81 -7.29
N TRP A 218 10.10 -5.62 -8.27
CA TRP A 218 8.67 -5.94 -8.43
C TRP A 218 8.44 -7.33 -9.03
N LYS A 219 7.25 -7.89 -8.80
CA LYS A 219 6.71 -9.06 -9.52
C LYS A 219 5.27 -8.79 -9.93
N ALA A 220 4.82 -9.37 -11.04
CA ALA A 220 3.41 -9.29 -11.46
C ALA A 220 2.83 -10.69 -11.61
N GLN A 221 1.53 -10.82 -11.37
CA GLN A 221 0.79 -12.08 -11.54
C GLN A 221 1.42 -13.24 -10.75
N ASN A 222 2.01 -12.91 -9.60
CA ASN A 222 2.77 -13.82 -8.76
C ASN A 222 3.88 -14.62 -9.48
N GLN A 223 4.44 -14.06 -10.54
CA GLN A 223 5.58 -14.63 -11.25
C GLN A 223 6.89 -14.27 -10.53
N SER A 224 8.02 -14.64 -11.12
CA SER A 224 9.35 -14.30 -10.63
C SER A 224 9.54 -12.80 -10.45
N TRP A 225 10.31 -12.43 -9.42
CA TRP A 225 10.75 -11.06 -9.20
C TRP A 225 11.64 -10.58 -10.34
N VAL A 226 11.36 -9.38 -10.82
CA VAL A 226 12.20 -8.64 -11.74
C VAL A 226 13.35 -8.03 -10.95
N ALA A 227 14.57 -8.11 -11.50
CA ALA A 227 15.77 -7.58 -10.86
C ALA A 227 15.61 -6.11 -10.44
N ALA A 228 16.22 -5.78 -9.30
CA ALA A 228 16.19 -4.44 -8.74
C ALA A 228 16.70 -3.37 -9.72
N ARG A 229 16.04 -2.22 -9.73
CA ARG A 229 16.34 -1.07 -10.59
C ARG A 229 16.39 0.20 -9.77
N ARG A 230 17.13 1.19 -10.25
CA ARG A 230 17.13 2.56 -9.71
C ARG A 230 16.22 3.44 -10.55
N PHE A 231 15.58 4.41 -9.90
CA PHE A 231 14.96 5.50 -10.64
C PHE A 231 16.07 6.38 -11.23
N PRO A 232 15.92 6.87 -12.48
CA PRO A 232 16.89 7.78 -13.06
C PRO A 232 17.06 9.01 -12.16
N ALA A 233 18.30 9.39 -11.86
CA ALA A 233 18.58 10.68 -11.24
C ALA A 233 18.14 11.79 -12.21
N GLY A 234 17.25 12.69 -11.77
CA GLY A 234 16.78 13.82 -12.57
C GLY A 234 15.45 13.61 -13.29
N ALA A 235 14.38 13.25 -12.56
CA ALA A 235 13.03 13.49 -13.07
C ALA A 235 12.89 14.99 -13.44
N PRO A 236 12.24 15.35 -14.56
CA PRO A 236 11.97 16.74 -14.88
C PRO A 236 11.25 17.36 -13.67
N GLN A 237 11.87 18.39 -13.09
CA GLN A 237 11.20 19.19 -12.08
C GLN A 237 9.87 19.62 -12.70
N LYS A 238 8.76 19.30 -12.02
CA LYS A 238 7.46 19.90 -12.33
C LYS A 238 7.72 21.40 -12.48
N PRO A 239 7.35 22.07 -13.59
CA PRO A 239 7.61 23.49 -13.74
C PRO A 239 7.17 24.17 -12.46
N GLY A 240 8.13 24.72 -11.73
CA GLY A 240 7.81 25.49 -10.54
C GLY A 240 6.83 26.57 -10.97
N VAL A 241 5.79 26.79 -10.19
CA VAL A 241 5.14 28.09 -10.20
C VAL A 241 6.22 29.05 -9.69
N SER A 242 7.03 29.55 -10.62
CA SER A 242 8.06 30.53 -10.36
C SER A 242 7.33 31.83 -10.08
N ASP A 243 7.37 32.22 -8.81
CA ASP A 243 7.07 33.56 -8.34
C ASP A 243 7.85 34.56 -9.21
N THR A 244 7.14 35.28 -10.07
CA THR A 244 7.71 36.26 -10.98
C THR A 244 8.10 37.50 -10.19
N THR A 245 9.38 37.69 -9.89
CA THR A 245 10.03 39.02 -9.85
C THR A 245 11.56 38.90 -9.75
N ARG A 246 12.28 38.97 -10.88
CA ARG A 246 13.21 40.07 -11.20
C ARG A 246 13.97 39.81 -12.50
N GLU A 247 14.27 40.92 -13.14
CA GLU A 247 14.63 41.15 -14.53
C GLU A 247 16.03 40.70 -14.98
N SER A 248 16.18 40.79 -16.31
CA SER A 248 17.40 40.93 -17.13
C SER A 248 18.23 39.65 -17.30
N GLY A 249 18.60 39.21 -18.50
CA GLY A 249 18.47 39.70 -19.86
C GLY A 249 19.57 38.99 -20.67
N GLY A 250 19.28 38.57 -21.91
CA GLY A 250 20.31 38.10 -22.84
C GLY A 250 19.92 36.86 -23.64
N ILE A 251 19.39 37.10 -24.84
CA ILE A 251 19.18 36.12 -25.90
C ILE A 251 20.44 36.07 -26.77
N ALA A 252 20.94 34.87 -27.09
CA ALA A 252 21.68 34.61 -28.33
C ALA A 252 21.52 33.13 -28.76
N PRO A 253 21.60 32.82 -30.07
CA PRO A 253 20.64 31.95 -30.72
C PRO A 253 21.13 30.51 -30.98
N ALA A 254 20.16 29.70 -31.42
CA ALA A 254 20.27 28.34 -31.91
C ALA A 254 21.22 28.20 -33.11
N ASP A 255 21.85 27.03 -33.23
CA ASP A 255 22.23 26.49 -34.53
C ASP A 255 22.06 24.95 -34.58
N ARG A 256 21.47 24.52 -35.70
CA ARG A 256 21.44 23.20 -36.34
C ARG A 256 20.70 22.00 -35.71
N SER A 257 19.47 21.87 -36.20
CA SER A 257 18.89 20.65 -36.79
C SER A 257 19.90 19.83 -37.61
N ASP A 258 19.95 18.51 -37.36
CA ASP A 258 19.56 17.48 -38.34
C ASP A 258 19.50 16.06 -37.71
N ALA A 259 18.25 15.65 -37.49
CA ALA A 259 17.62 14.39 -37.90
C ALA A 259 18.37 13.02 -37.81
N ILE A 260 17.70 12.12 -37.05
CA ILE A 260 17.54 10.66 -37.24
C ILE A 260 18.64 9.75 -36.67
N ALA A 261 18.40 9.31 -35.44
CA ALA A 261 18.17 7.90 -35.16
C ALA A 261 17.23 7.83 -33.95
N ALA A 262 15.96 7.46 -34.18
CA ALA A 262 15.06 7.09 -33.10
C ALA A 262 15.57 5.77 -32.53
N ASP A 263 16.46 5.88 -31.56
CA ASP A 263 16.88 4.79 -30.70
C ASP A 263 15.63 4.18 -30.04
N GLN A 264 15.41 2.90 -30.32
CA GLN A 264 14.32 2.09 -29.81
C GLN A 264 14.52 1.82 -28.32
N SER A 265 14.49 2.85 -27.47
CA SER A 265 14.65 2.69 -26.02
C SER A 265 14.29 3.98 -25.29
N ALA A 266 13.02 4.37 -25.31
CA ALA A 266 12.49 5.37 -24.41
C ALA A 266 11.23 4.84 -23.72
N PHE A 267 11.30 4.71 -22.39
CA PHE A 267 10.26 5.01 -21.38
C PHE A 267 8.81 4.63 -21.71
N ALA A 268 7.97 4.03 -20.86
CA ALA A 268 7.96 3.67 -19.45
C ALA A 268 6.54 3.11 -19.19
N MET A 269 6.29 2.71 -17.94
CA MET A 269 4.96 2.61 -17.33
C MET A 269 3.90 3.52 -17.96
N ALA A 270 2.97 2.92 -18.71
CA ALA A 270 1.62 3.41 -18.85
C ALA A 270 0.70 2.26 -18.41
N PRO A 271 -0.41 2.48 -17.66
CA PRO A 271 -1.53 1.52 -17.67
C PRO A 271 -1.72 1.11 -19.13
N ARG A 272 -1.71 -0.20 -19.42
CA ARG A 272 -1.62 -0.71 -20.80
C ARG A 272 -2.56 0.14 -21.66
N ARG A 273 -1.97 0.98 -22.53
CA ARG A 273 -2.78 1.80 -23.42
C ARG A 273 -3.64 0.83 -24.18
N CYS A 274 -4.91 1.17 -24.33
CA CYS A 274 -5.78 0.34 -25.13
C CYS A 274 -5.14 0.10 -26.50
N LYS A 275 -5.33 -1.10 -27.04
CA LYS A 275 -4.87 -1.43 -28.39
C LYS A 275 -5.35 -0.34 -29.35
N SER A 276 -4.57 -0.07 -30.40
CA SER A 276 -4.95 0.93 -31.41
C SER A 276 -6.42 0.74 -31.84
N GLY A 277 -7.21 1.82 -31.83
CA GLY A 277 -8.65 1.79 -32.09
C GLY A 277 -9.55 1.66 -30.84
N PHE A 278 -8.97 1.46 -29.65
CA PHE A 278 -9.70 1.39 -28.38
C PHE A 278 -9.20 2.47 -27.41
N VAL A 279 -10.05 2.85 -26.46
CA VAL A 279 -9.78 3.84 -25.41
C VAL A 279 -10.33 3.34 -24.07
N TRP A 280 -9.87 3.89 -22.95
CA TRP A 280 -10.47 3.56 -21.66
C TRP A 280 -11.91 4.04 -21.60
N ARG A 281 -12.76 3.23 -20.97
CA ARG A 281 -14.18 3.54 -20.80
C ARG A 281 -14.42 4.69 -19.84
N GLU A 282 -13.62 4.81 -18.77
CA GLU A 282 -13.66 5.90 -17.80
C GLU A 282 -15.02 6.08 -17.11
N ALA A 283 -15.74 4.99 -16.79
CA ALA A 283 -16.98 5.04 -16.02
C ALA A 283 -16.80 5.63 -14.62
N LYS A 284 -15.58 5.55 -14.07
CA LYS A 284 -15.07 6.28 -12.90
C LYS A 284 -13.59 6.62 -13.13
N PRO A 285 -12.95 7.46 -12.28
CA PRO A 285 -11.54 7.83 -12.45
C PRO A 285 -10.55 6.65 -12.62
N ASP A 286 -10.91 5.47 -12.11
CA ASP A 286 -10.09 4.25 -12.16
C ASP A 286 -10.71 3.12 -13.03
N ASP A 287 -11.61 3.43 -13.96
CA ASP A 287 -12.16 2.45 -14.92
C ASP A 287 -11.36 2.41 -16.23
N TYR A 288 -10.44 1.45 -16.32
CA TYR A 288 -9.50 1.31 -17.43
C TYR A 288 -9.87 0.19 -18.42
N ILE A 289 -11.12 -0.25 -18.45
CA ILE A 289 -11.60 -1.22 -19.44
C ILE A 289 -11.50 -0.63 -20.85
N CYS A 290 -10.89 -1.37 -21.77
CA CYS A 290 -10.69 -0.92 -23.15
C CYS A 290 -11.93 -1.15 -24.00
N VAL A 291 -12.50 -0.06 -24.51
CA VAL A 291 -13.73 -0.04 -25.31
C VAL A 291 -13.55 0.81 -26.57
N PRO A 292 -14.44 0.68 -27.58
CA PRO A 292 -14.43 1.60 -28.71
C PRO A 292 -14.65 3.06 -28.26
N PRO A 293 -14.12 4.08 -28.97
CA PRO A 293 -14.32 5.50 -28.63
C PRO A 293 -15.79 5.90 -28.42
N ALA A 294 -16.72 5.29 -29.18
CA ALA A 294 -18.15 5.50 -29.01
C ALA A 294 -18.68 5.07 -27.62
N SER A 295 -18.15 3.99 -27.05
CA SER A 295 -18.54 3.52 -25.71
C SER A 295 -18.03 4.44 -24.60
N ARG A 296 -16.82 5.01 -24.73
CA ARG A 296 -16.31 6.03 -23.80
C ARG A 296 -17.18 7.29 -23.84
N THR A 297 -17.53 7.77 -25.03
CA THR A 297 -18.44 8.93 -25.19
C THR A 297 -19.81 8.67 -24.55
N ARG A 298 -20.36 7.47 -24.75
CA ARG A 298 -21.64 7.05 -24.14
C ARG A 298 -21.55 7.02 -22.61
N THR A 299 -20.48 6.43 -22.08
CA THR A 299 -20.23 6.35 -20.63
C THR A 299 -20.18 7.74 -19.99
N ALA A 300 -19.52 8.70 -20.65
CA ALA A 300 -19.50 10.09 -20.19
C ALA A 300 -20.90 10.74 -20.18
N GLN A 301 -21.72 10.49 -21.21
CA GLN A 301 -23.10 10.97 -21.28
C GLN A 301 -23.99 10.36 -20.19
N GLU A 302 -23.85 9.06 -19.92
CA GLU A 302 -24.57 8.36 -18.85
C GLU A 302 -24.22 8.93 -17.47
N ASN A 303 -22.93 9.18 -17.22
CA ASN A 303 -22.47 9.81 -15.98
C ASN A 303 -23.03 11.23 -15.83
N ALA A 304 -23.06 12.02 -16.91
CA ALA A 304 -23.63 13.37 -16.91
C ALA A 304 -25.16 13.37 -16.69
N GLN A 305 -25.87 12.33 -17.13
CA GLN A 305 -27.32 12.18 -17.00
C GLN A 305 -27.75 11.34 -15.79
N ALA A 306 -26.80 10.89 -14.96
CA ALA A 306 -27.08 9.97 -13.86
C ALA A 306 -28.11 10.53 -12.86
N ALA A 307 -28.10 11.84 -12.63
CA ALA A 307 -29.02 12.51 -11.71
C ALA A 307 -30.46 12.61 -12.26
N SER A 308 -30.65 12.83 -13.56
CA SER A 308 -31.98 13.02 -14.16
C SER A 308 -32.77 11.74 -14.37
N ARG A 309 -32.13 10.57 -14.17
CA ARG A 309 -32.71 9.23 -14.37
C ARG A 309 -32.97 8.49 -13.06
N ARG A 310 -32.80 9.16 -11.92
CA ARG A 310 -33.06 8.62 -10.59
C ARG A 310 -34.38 9.13 -10.04
N ASP A 311 -35.08 8.26 -9.34
CA ASP A 311 -36.20 8.59 -8.46
C ASP A 311 -35.69 8.55 -7.01
N PRO A 312 -35.48 9.71 -6.36
CA PRO A 312 -35.03 9.78 -4.97
C PRO A 312 -35.98 9.10 -3.97
N ASN A 313 -37.24 8.90 -4.34
CA ASN A 313 -38.28 8.30 -3.48
C ASN A 313 -38.61 6.84 -3.89
N GLY A 314 -37.83 6.25 -4.80
CA GLY A 314 -38.11 4.94 -5.33
C GLY A 314 -37.83 3.77 -4.36
N ALA A 315 -38.31 2.59 -4.73
CA ALA A 315 -38.34 1.39 -3.88
C ALA A 315 -36.97 0.88 -3.38
N TYR A 316 -35.86 1.31 -4.00
CA TYR A 316 -34.50 0.87 -3.70
C TYR A 316 -33.62 2.02 -3.17
N GLY A 317 -34.23 3.04 -2.58
CA GLY A 317 -33.55 4.22 -2.02
C GLY A 317 -33.24 5.29 -3.07
N PRO A 318 -32.40 6.29 -2.73
CA PRO A 318 -32.24 7.52 -3.53
C PRO A 318 -31.59 7.33 -4.90
N ASN A 319 -31.07 6.13 -5.18
CA ASN A 319 -30.51 5.76 -6.48
C ASN A 319 -31.45 4.88 -7.31
N THR A 320 -32.72 4.72 -6.90
CA THR A 320 -33.70 3.96 -7.68
C THR A 320 -33.81 4.56 -9.09
N CYS A 321 -33.78 3.73 -10.13
CA CYS A 321 -33.96 4.23 -11.49
C CYS A 321 -35.44 4.48 -11.79
N VAL A 322 -35.73 5.56 -12.52
CA VAL A 322 -37.08 5.81 -13.05
C VAL A 322 -37.49 4.70 -14.02
N ALA A 323 -38.80 4.54 -14.25
CA ALA A 323 -39.33 3.50 -15.13
C ALA A 323 -38.67 3.54 -16.53
N GLY A 324 -38.25 2.37 -17.03
CA GLY A 324 -37.52 2.23 -18.29
C GLY A 324 -36.00 2.25 -18.16
N TYR A 325 -35.45 2.51 -16.97
CA TYR A 325 -34.02 2.50 -16.70
C TYR A 325 -33.64 1.47 -15.61
N VAL A 326 -32.39 1.02 -15.65
CA VAL A 326 -31.80 0.04 -14.73
C VAL A 326 -30.37 0.47 -14.35
N TRP A 327 -29.84 -0.02 -13.22
CA TRP A 327 -28.44 0.23 -12.86
C TRP A 327 -27.49 -0.36 -13.89
N ARG A 328 -26.47 0.41 -14.26
CA ARG A 328 -25.49 0.07 -15.29
C ARG A 328 -24.58 -1.09 -14.90
N GLU A 329 -24.19 -1.17 -13.63
CA GLU A 329 -23.36 -2.25 -13.09
C GLU A 329 -22.02 -2.45 -13.83
N ALA A 330 -21.38 -1.37 -14.25
CA ALA A 330 -20.06 -1.44 -14.88
C ALA A 330 -18.98 -1.95 -13.92
N PHE A 331 -19.18 -1.79 -12.62
CA PHE A 331 -18.35 -2.29 -11.52
C PHE A 331 -19.21 -2.40 -10.26
N ASP A 332 -18.66 -3.02 -9.20
CA ASP A 332 -19.36 -3.14 -7.92
C ASP A 332 -19.70 -1.76 -7.34
N GLY A 333 -20.99 -1.54 -7.06
CA GLY A 333 -21.52 -0.25 -6.61
C GLY A 333 -21.86 0.77 -7.73
N ASP A 334 -21.76 0.41 -9.01
CA ASP A 334 -22.17 1.29 -10.12
C ASP A 334 -23.69 1.38 -10.27
N VAL A 335 -24.27 2.41 -9.66
CA VAL A 335 -25.72 2.71 -9.65
C VAL A 335 -26.09 3.85 -10.61
N VAL A 336 -25.34 4.04 -11.70
CA VAL A 336 -25.74 4.94 -12.78
C VAL A 336 -26.92 4.33 -13.54
N CYS A 337 -28.00 5.09 -13.74
CA CYS A 337 -29.19 4.61 -14.42
C CYS A 337 -29.06 4.72 -15.95
N VAL A 338 -29.19 3.59 -16.64
CA VAL A 338 -29.07 3.44 -18.09
C VAL A 338 -30.20 2.57 -18.64
N THR A 339 -30.38 2.51 -19.97
CA THR A 339 -31.38 1.61 -20.54
C THR A 339 -30.92 0.14 -20.42
N PRO A 340 -31.84 -0.84 -20.45
CA PRO A 340 -31.47 -2.26 -20.41
C PRO A 340 -30.46 -2.69 -21.49
N GLU A 341 -30.55 -2.12 -22.69
CA GLU A 341 -29.65 -2.41 -23.81
C GLU A 341 -28.21 -1.95 -23.52
N VAL A 342 -28.07 -0.79 -22.85
CA VAL A 342 -26.78 -0.27 -22.43
C VAL A 342 -26.17 -1.12 -21.32
N ARG A 343 -26.97 -1.54 -20.32
CA ARG A 343 -26.50 -2.47 -19.28
C ARG A 343 -26.00 -3.79 -19.89
N ALA A 344 -26.68 -4.31 -20.92
CA ALA A 344 -26.23 -5.49 -21.64
C ALA A 344 -24.89 -5.26 -22.36
N THR A 345 -24.72 -4.09 -23.00
CA THR A 345 -23.45 -3.69 -23.65
C THR A 345 -22.30 -3.63 -22.64
N VAL A 346 -22.52 -2.99 -21.49
CA VAL A 346 -21.50 -2.84 -20.43
C VAL A 346 -21.08 -4.18 -19.83
N ARG A 347 -22.03 -5.11 -19.66
CA ARG A 347 -21.71 -6.48 -19.22
C ARG A 347 -20.82 -7.22 -20.21
N GLU A 348 -21.07 -7.06 -21.50
CA GLU A 348 -20.26 -7.67 -22.55
C GLU A 348 -18.85 -7.05 -22.61
N GLU A 349 -18.73 -5.73 -22.48
CA GLU A 349 -17.44 -5.04 -22.38
C GLU A 349 -16.63 -5.53 -21.16
N ASN A 350 -17.27 -5.74 -20.02
CA ASN A 350 -16.64 -6.31 -18.83
C ASN A 350 -16.19 -7.77 -19.06
N ARG A 351 -16.99 -8.58 -19.76
CA ARG A 351 -16.68 -9.98 -20.10
C ARG A 351 -15.50 -10.10 -21.06
N LEU A 352 -15.40 -9.20 -22.03
CA LEU A 352 -14.30 -9.18 -22.99
C LEU A 352 -12.99 -8.60 -22.41
N SER A 353 -13.08 -7.98 -21.23
CA SER A 353 -11.95 -7.35 -20.53
C SER A 353 -11.34 -8.22 -19.42
N SER A 354 -11.90 -9.40 -19.12
CA SER A 354 -11.44 -10.33 -18.07
C SER A 354 -10.37 -11.31 -18.52
#